data_AF-A0A853JF34-F1
#
_entry.id   AF-A0A853JF34-F1
#
_cell.length_a   1.000
_cell.length_b   1.000
_cell.length_c   1.000
_cell.angle_alpha   90.00
_cell.angle_beta   90.00
_cell.angle_gamma   90.00
#
_symmetry.space_group_name_H-M   'P 1'
#
loop_
_entity.id
_entity.type
_entity.pdbx_description
1 polymer ?
#
loop_
_entity_poly.entity_id
_entity_poly.type
_entity_poly.pdbx_seq_one_letter_code
_entity_poly.pdbx_strand_id
1 'polypeptide(L)'
;MRPTLFGVGFWIALACSAQVQAHGGGLNKDGCHNDRKSSGYHCHRGQSAPPPLSPMPPPQNTPARHDLTPGGGSSPSRAFRNCDEARAAGAAPVRRGDPGYGPHLDRDNDGIGCEPYRGR
;
A
#
# COMPACT_ATOMS: atom_id res chain seq x y z
N MET A 1 44.34 23.83 -61.88
CA MET A 1 42.90 23.71 -62.15
C MET A 1 42.31 22.77 -61.10
N ARG A 2 41.21 23.17 -60.44
CA ARG A 2 40.64 22.61 -59.17
C ARG A 2 40.16 21.14 -59.34
N PRO A 3 40.08 20.34 -58.25
CA PRO A 3 38.81 20.24 -57.49
C PRO A 3 39.01 20.17 -55.95
N THR A 4 38.45 21.13 -55.20
CA THR A 4 37.25 21.01 -54.31
C THR A 4 37.46 20.21 -53.01
N LEU A 5 37.58 20.97 -51.92
CA LEU A 5 37.37 20.57 -50.53
C LEU A 5 35.97 19.97 -50.34
N PHE A 6 35.90 18.70 -49.94
CA PHE A 6 34.76 18.09 -49.25
C PHE A 6 35.34 17.25 -48.11
N GLY A 7 34.83 17.41 -46.90
CA GLY A 7 35.27 16.61 -45.75
C GLY A 7 35.17 17.28 -44.38
N VAL A 8 34.33 18.30 -44.23
CA VAL A 8 33.78 18.66 -42.91
C VAL A 8 32.83 17.52 -42.53
N GLY A 9 33.20 16.69 -41.56
CA GLY A 9 32.45 15.48 -41.27
C GLY A 9 33.06 14.66 -40.13
N PHE A 10 33.23 15.24 -38.95
CA PHE A 10 32.29 14.93 -37.87
C PHE A 10 32.71 13.66 -37.10
N TRP A 11 33.71 13.84 -36.24
CA TRP A 11 33.80 13.29 -34.89
C TRP A 11 32.76 12.21 -34.55
N ILE A 12 33.08 10.93 -34.82
CA ILE A 12 32.39 9.80 -34.19
C ILE A 12 33.09 9.54 -32.85
N ALA A 13 33.02 10.52 -31.94
CA ALA A 13 33.08 10.24 -30.52
C ALA A 13 31.73 9.63 -30.18
N LEU A 14 31.66 8.30 -30.26
CA LEU A 14 30.48 7.51 -29.94
C LEU A 14 30.21 7.70 -28.45
N ALA A 15 29.48 8.77 -28.14
CA ALA A 15 29.04 9.12 -26.82
C ALA A 15 28.23 7.95 -26.28
N CYS A 16 28.70 7.36 -25.17
CA CYS A 16 27.85 6.60 -24.27
C CYS A 16 26.77 7.56 -23.75
N SER A 17 25.74 7.79 -24.55
CA SER A 17 24.50 8.43 -24.12
C SER A 17 23.90 7.50 -23.07
N ALA A 18 24.18 7.76 -21.80
CA ALA A 18 23.51 7.12 -20.68
C ALA A 18 22.00 7.37 -20.86
N GLN A 19 21.31 6.34 -21.33
CA GLN A 19 19.86 6.33 -21.50
C GLN A 19 19.26 6.45 -20.09
N VAL A 20 18.89 7.65 -19.69
CA VAL A 20 18.13 7.86 -18.45
C VAL A 20 16.71 7.40 -18.74
N GLN A 21 16.38 6.19 -18.26
CA GLN A 21 15.04 5.64 -18.34
C GLN A 21 14.08 6.55 -17.56
N ALA A 22 13.20 7.25 -18.26
CA ALA A 22 12.04 7.86 -17.65
C ALA A 22 11.18 6.75 -17.01
N HIS A 23 11.07 6.74 -15.69
CA HIS A 23 10.27 5.75 -14.97
C HIS A 23 8.80 6.17 -15.03
N GLY A 24 7.98 5.38 -15.73
CA GLY A 24 6.55 5.60 -15.84
C GLY A 24 5.83 5.32 -14.52
N GLY A 25 5.23 6.34 -13.95
CA GLY A 25 4.27 6.25 -12.86
C GLY A 25 3.09 7.18 -13.14
N GLY A 26 2.34 6.88 -14.20
CA GLY A 26 1.17 7.66 -14.57
C GLY A 26 0.15 7.66 -13.43
N LEU A 27 -0.42 8.83 -13.15
CA LEU A 27 -1.60 8.95 -12.30
C LEU A 27 -2.80 8.34 -13.03
N ASN A 28 -3.76 7.78 -12.30
CA ASN A 28 -5.03 7.38 -12.92
C ASN A 28 -5.91 8.60 -13.24
N LYS A 29 -7.11 8.36 -13.81
CA LYS A 29 -8.07 9.42 -14.17
C LYS A 29 -8.41 10.38 -13.02
N ASP A 30 -8.26 9.89 -11.78
CA ASP A 30 -8.55 10.62 -10.55
C ASP A 30 -7.32 11.36 -9.99
N GLY A 31 -6.14 11.21 -10.62
CA GLY A 31 -4.90 11.85 -10.20
C GLY A 31 -4.15 11.09 -9.12
N CYS A 32 -4.37 9.78 -8.99
CA CYS A 32 -3.82 8.94 -7.93
C CYS A 32 -2.94 7.79 -8.43
N HIS A 33 -2.03 7.32 -7.58
CA HIS A 33 -1.14 6.19 -7.87
C HIS A 33 -0.87 5.35 -6.62
N ASN A 34 -0.51 4.07 -6.83
CA ASN A 34 -0.08 3.15 -5.79
C ASN A 34 1.45 3.16 -5.68
N ASP A 35 1.98 3.42 -4.49
CA ASP A 35 3.40 3.33 -4.20
C ASP A 35 3.73 1.99 -3.54
N ARG A 36 4.57 1.21 -4.22
CA ARG A 36 4.99 -0.13 -3.78
C ARG A 36 5.97 -0.09 -2.61
N LYS A 37 6.64 1.04 -2.36
CA LYS A 37 7.63 1.15 -1.28
C LYS A 37 7.01 1.59 0.04
N SER A 38 5.89 2.32 -0.01
CA SER A 38 5.20 2.85 1.18
C SER A 38 3.90 2.10 1.51
N SER A 39 3.53 1.07 0.73
CA SER A 39 2.27 0.34 0.88
C SER A 39 1.05 1.28 0.95
N GLY A 40 1.00 2.28 0.06
CA GLY A 40 -0.03 3.32 0.09
C GLY A 40 -0.47 3.81 -1.29
N TYR A 41 -1.77 4.09 -1.43
CA TYR A 41 -2.37 4.77 -2.59
C TYR A 41 -2.48 6.27 -2.31
N HIS A 42 -1.86 7.10 -3.13
CA HIS A 42 -1.76 8.55 -2.93
C HIS A 42 -2.25 9.35 -4.15
N CYS A 43 -2.95 10.46 -3.91
CA CYS A 43 -3.59 11.32 -4.92
C CYS A 43 -3.02 12.74 -4.92
N HIS A 44 -2.74 13.31 -6.10
CA HIS A 44 -2.13 14.64 -6.27
C HIS A 44 -3.12 15.75 -6.68
N ARG A 45 -4.42 15.47 -6.81
CA ARG A 45 -5.42 16.49 -7.15
C ARG A 45 -6.12 17.02 -5.89
N GLY A 46 -5.72 18.22 -5.46
CA GLY A 46 -6.63 19.17 -4.79
C GLY A 46 -6.95 18.97 -3.30
N GLN A 47 -6.08 18.34 -2.50
CA GLN A 47 -5.97 18.71 -1.08
C GLN A 47 -4.59 19.29 -0.82
N SER A 48 -4.52 20.61 -0.98
CA SER A 48 -3.48 21.46 -0.45
C SER A 48 -3.51 21.42 1.08
N ALA A 49 -2.32 21.27 1.68
CA ALA A 49 -1.95 21.59 3.06
C ALA A 49 -2.75 20.90 4.21
N PRO A 50 -2.07 20.42 5.27
CA PRO A 50 -2.77 20.12 6.50
C PRO A 50 -3.48 21.39 7.01
N PRO A 51 -4.72 21.32 7.50
CA PRO A 51 -5.36 22.47 8.14
C PRO A 51 -4.48 22.96 9.31
N PRO A 52 -4.47 24.26 9.66
CA PRO A 52 -3.78 24.73 10.85
C PRO A 52 -4.29 23.92 12.04
N LEU A 53 -3.35 23.36 12.80
CA LEU A 53 -3.61 22.57 13.99
C LEU A 53 -4.51 23.37 14.93
N SER A 54 -5.80 23.05 14.92
CA SER A 54 -6.65 23.36 16.07
C SER A 54 -6.06 22.63 17.27
N PRO A 55 -6.13 23.18 18.50
CA PRO A 55 -5.66 22.47 19.68
C PRO A 55 -6.34 21.10 19.73
N MET A 56 -5.54 20.06 19.51
CA MET A 56 -5.96 18.67 19.66
C MET A 56 -6.48 18.54 21.11
N PRO A 57 -7.73 18.10 21.34
CA PRO A 57 -8.13 17.73 22.68
C PRO A 57 -7.16 16.64 23.20
N PRO A 58 -6.87 16.59 24.52
CA PRO A 58 -5.97 15.58 25.08
C PRO A 58 -6.41 14.18 24.63
N PRO A 59 -5.49 13.23 24.42
CA PRO A 59 -5.80 11.92 23.87
C PRO A 59 -6.87 11.26 24.74
N GLN A 60 -8.11 11.28 24.24
CA GLN A 60 -9.19 10.57 24.86
C GLN A 60 -8.97 9.11 24.50
N ASN A 61 -8.42 8.33 25.44
CA ASN A 61 -8.55 6.88 25.50
C ASN A 61 -10.04 6.54 25.43
N THR A 62 -10.59 6.51 24.22
CA THR A 62 -11.95 6.09 23.93
C THR A 62 -11.84 4.88 23.03
N PRO A 63 -12.39 3.72 23.43
CA PRO A 63 -12.55 2.61 22.52
C PRO A 63 -13.64 3.02 21.53
N ALA A 64 -13.24 3.61 20.41
CA ALA A 64 -14.14 3.86 19.30
C ALA A 64 -14.49 2.52 18.67
N ARG A 65 -15.64 1.99 19.07
CA ARG A 65 -16.38 0.98 18.32
C ARG A 65 -16.56 1.51 16.90
N HIS A 66 -15.92 0.86 15.93
CA HIS A 66 -16.47 0.81 14.59
C HIS A 66 -17.30 -0.46 14.52
N ASP A 67 -18.60 -0.23 14.65
CA ASP A 67 -19.69 -1.16 14.39
C ASP A 67 -19.46 -1.91 13.07
N LEU A 68 -19.11 -3.19 13.19
CA LEU A 68 -19.48 -4.24 12.24
C LEU A 68 -19.97 -5.42 13.09
N THR A 69 -21.22 -5.38 13.49
CA THR A 69 -21.99 -6.55 13.92
C THR A 69 -23.33 -6.41 13.20
N PRO A 70 -23.79 -7.43 12.44
CA PRO A 70 -24.10 -8.71 13.04
C PRO A 70 -23.74 -9.93 12.19
N GLY A 71 -22.95 -10.82 12.79
CA GLY A 71 -22.97 -12.23 12.46
C GLY A 71 -22.69 -12.99 13.74
N GLY A 72 -23.73 -13.42 14.44
CA GLY A 72 -23.62 -14.37 15.54
C GLY A 72 -23.15 -15.74 15.03
N GLY A 73 -21.95 -15.80 14.47
CA GLY A 73 -21.20 -17.03 14.32
C GLY A 73 -20.72 -17.41 15.71
N SER A 74 -21.00 -18.63 16.13
CA SER A 74 -20.50 -19.17 17.40
C SER A 74 -19.01 -18.86 17.51
N SER A 75 -18.65 -17.95 18.42
CA SER A 75 -17.26 -17.62 18.72
C SER A 75 -16.50 -18.94 18.90
N PRO A 76 -15.50 -19.23 18.07
CA PRO A 76 -14.86 -20.52 18.13
C PRO A 76 -14.13 -20.62 19.48
N SER A 77 -14.35 -21.74 20.17
CA SER A 77 -13.67 -22.04 21.44
C SER A 77 -12.19 -22.38 21.24
N ARG A 78 -11.74 -22.52 19.99
CA ARG A 78 -10.36 -22.76 19.58
C ARG A 78 -9.91 -21.72 18.56
N ALA A 79 -8.60 -21.56 18.40
CA ALA A 79 -8.06 -20.79 17.28
C ALA A 79 -8.48 -21.40 15.92
N PHE A 80 -8.74 -20.56 14.92
CA PHE A 80 -8.95 -21.03 13.55
C PHE A 80 -7.70 -21.75 13.05
N ARG A 81 -7.84 -22.81 12.23
CA ARG A 81 -6.68 -23.55 11.70
C ARG A 81 -5.88 -22.70 10.71
N ASN A 82 -6.57 -21.87 9.93
CA ASN A 82 -5.97 -20.98 8.95
C ASN A 82 -6.93 -19.82 8.63
N CYS A 83 -6.45 -18.88 7.82
CA CYS A 83 -7.22 -17.70 7.47
C CYS A 83 -8.35 -17.93 6.46
N ASP A 84 -8.34 -19.06 5.74
CA ASP A 84 -9.47 -19.41 4.88
C ASP A 84 -10.67 -19.89 5.72
N GLU A 85 -10.43 -20.65 6.81
CA GLU A 85 -11.46 -21.00 7.79
C GLU A 85 -12.05 -19.74 8.46
N ALA A 86 -11.19 -18.82 8.91
CA ALA A 86 -11.63 -17.57 9.53
C ALA A 86 -12.48 -16.70 8.59
N ARG A 87 -12.09 -16.60 7.31
CA ARG A 87 -12.87 -15.86 6.29
C ARG A 87 -14.16 -16.56 5.90
N ALA A 88 -14.13 -17.89 5.75
CA ALA A 88 -15.34 -18.68 5.47
C ALA A 88 -16.35 -18.58 6.62
N ALA A 89 -15.88 -18.44 7.86
CA ALA A 89 -16.70 -18.19 9.04
C ALA A 89 -17.16 -16.72 9.17
N GLY A 90 -16.72 -15.81 8.30
CA GLY A 90 -17.02 -14.38 8.41
C GLY A 90 -16.37 -13.69 9.62
N ALA A 91 -15.38 -14.32 10.24
CA ALA A 91 -14.71 -13.84 11.46
C ALA A 91 -13.42 -13.06 11.18
N ALA A 92 -12.95 -13.01 9.93
CA ALA A 92 -11.76 -12.25 9.55
C ALA A 92 -12.10 -10.76 9.33
N PRO A 93 -11.22 -9.81 9.73
CA PRO A 93 -9.94 -10.01 10.43
C PRO A 93 -10.10 -10.43 11.90
N VAL A 94 -9.22 -11.31 12.39
CA VAL A 94 -9.27 -11.87 13.75
C VAL A 94 -8.23 -11.18 14.63
N ARG A 95 -8.61 -10.52 15.72
CA ARG A 95 -7.66 -9.72 16.51
C ARG A 95 -7.13 -10.48 17.71
N ARG A 96 -5.95 -10.09 18.19
CA ARG A 96 -5.38 -10.63 19.42
C ARG A 96 -6.34 -10.42 20.59
N GLY A 97 -6.73 -11.51 21.24
CA GLY A 97 -7.71 -11.52 22.33
C GLY A 97 -9.12 -11.94 21.88
N ASP A 98 -9.41 -11.95 20.58
CA ASP A 98 -10.68 -12.47 20.07
C ASP A 98 -10.72 -14.01 20.14
N PRO A 99 -11.88 -14.60 20.40
CA PRO A 99 -12.09 -16.03 20.22
C PRO A 99 -11.77 -16.43 18.78
N GLY A 100 -10.90 -17.41 18.59
CA GLY A 100 -10.44 -17.81 17.26
C GLY A 100 -9.08 -17.27 16.86
N TYR A 101 -8.54 -16.29 17.60
CA TYR A 101 -7.18 -15.83 17.36
C TYR A 101 -6.14 -16.92 17.70
N GLY A 102 -5.15 -17.06 16.83
CA GLY A 102 -3.91 -17.75 17.12
C GLY A 102 -2.75 -16.99 16.47
N PRO A 103 -1.55 -16.94 17.08
CA PRO A 103 -0.40 -16.23 16.51
C PRO A 103 -0.04 -16.70 15.09
N HIS A 104 -0.39 -17.93 14.71
CA HIS A 104 -0.17 -18.45 13.35
C HIS A 104 -1.04 -17.79 12.27
N LEU A 105 -2.08 -17.03 12.67
CA LEU A 105 -2.95 -16.28 11.76
C LEU A 105 -2.41 -14.88 11.45
N ASP A 106 -1.48 -14.39 12.27
CA ASP A 106 -0.90 -13.04 12.27
C ASP A 106 0.56 -13.16 11.81
N ARG A 107 0.77 -13.06 10.48
CA ARG A 107 2.08 -13.35 9.86
C ARG A 107 3.14 -12.32 10.25
N ASP A 108 2.76 -11.07 10.39
CA ASP A 108 3.60 -9.93 10.75
C ASP A 108 3.61 -9.62 12.25
N ASN A 109 2.80 -10.31 13.05
CA ASN A 109 2.72 -10.22 14.51
C ASN A 109 2.24 -8.86 15.03
N ASP A 110 1.45 -8.13 14.25
CA ASP A 110 0.95 -6.80 14.59
C ASP A 110 -0.31 -6.83 15.50
N GLY A 111 -0.88 -8.02 15.70
CA GLY A 111 -2.08 -8.27 16.48
C GLY A 111 -3.34 -8.44 15.65
N ILE A 112 -3.26 -8.43 14.33
CA ILE A 112 -4.38 -8.58 13.40
C ILE A 112 -4.13 -9.78 12.48
N GLY A 113 -4.80 -10.89 12.78
CA GLY A 113 -4.75 -12.09 11.97
C GLY A 113 -5.67 -12.05 10.76
N CYS A 114 -5.27 -12.74 9.69
CA CYS A 114 -6.10 -12.97 8.50
C CYS A 114 -6.54 -11.74 7.72
N GLU A 115 -5.72 -10.71 7.77
CA GLU A 115 -5.88 -9.51 6.99
C GLU A 115 -6.04 -9.80 5.49
N PRO A 116 -6.74 -8.92 4.75
CA PRO A 116 -7.02 -9.09 3.32
C PRO A 116 -5.78 -9.00 2.42
N TYR A 117 -4.56 -8.88 2.95
CA TYR A 117 -3.31 -8.85 2.19
C TYR A 117 -2.97 -10.21 1.55
N ARG A 118 -3.81 -10.65 0.61
CA ARG A 118 -3.64 -11.86 -0.23
C ARG A 118 -2.60 -11.66 -1.35
N GLY A 119 -1.42 -11.14 -1.06
CA GLY A 119 -0.47 -10.85 -2.14
C GLY A 119 0.93 -10.39 -1.76
N ARG A 120 1.50 -10.90 -0.66
CA ARG A 120 2.96 -10.77 -0.42
C ARG A 120 3.54 -12.15 -0.25
#